data_AF-A0A4C1XUA1-F1
#
_entry.id   AF-A0A4C1XUA1-F1
#
_cell.length_a   1.000
_cell.length_b   1.000
_cell.length_c   1.000
_cell.angle_alpha   90.00
_cell.angle_beta   90.00
_cell.angle_gamma   90.00
#
_symmetry.space_group_name_H-M   'P 1'
#
loop_
_entity.id
_entity.type
_entity.pdbx_description
1 polymer ?
#
loop_
_entity_poly.entity_id
_entity_poly.type
_entity_poly.pdbx_seq_one_letter_code
_entity_poly.pdbx_strand_id
1 'polypeptide(L)'
;MAGFEIFSIALDESTDLFDTAQLAIFIRGANKEFIVTEELLALQLLKRTTRGEDTFNEVQKVFSSFGLPWSKLVGVSTDGVPSMVGLHKGFIEIFETSKSKMQLS
;
A
#
# COMPACT_ATOMS: atom_id res chain seq x y z
N MET A 1 14.89 -5.95 -6.81
CA MET A 1 14.41 -4.56 -6.82
C MET A 1 15.54 -3.62 -6.48
N ALA A 2 15.49 -2.39 -6.99
CA ALA A 2 16.40 -1.34 -6.57
C ALA A 2 16.36 -1.24 -5.03
N GLY A 3 17.53 -1.22 -4.39
CA GLY A 3 17.62 -1.10 -2.94
C GLY A 3 17.19 0.31 -2.52
N PHE A 4 15.91 0.49 -2.19
CA PHE A 4 15.44 1.74 -1.59
C PHE A 4 16.00 1.90 -0.18
N GLU A 5 16.50 3.09 0.14
CA GLU A 5 16.80 3.46 1.53
C GLU A 5 15.54 3.88 2.26
N ILE A 6 14.67 4.63 1.58
CA ILE A 6 13.33 4.97 2.02
C ILE A 6 12.38 4.94 0.83
N PHE A 7 11.12 4.62 1.08
CA PHE A 7 10.08 4.66 0.06
C PHE A 7 8.71 5.02 0.63
N SER A 8 7.84 5.51 -0.23
CA SER A 8 6.42 5.69 0.00
C SER A 8 5.63 4.87 -1.00
N ILE A 9 4.39 4.53 -0.68
CA ILE A 9 3.46 3.91 -1.63
C ILE A 9 2.26 4.83 -1.88
N ALA A 10 1.71 4.76 -3.08
CA ALA A 10 0.41 5.33 -3.40
C ALA A 10 -0.55 4.22 -3.80
N LEU A 11 -1.74 4.24 -3.23
CA LEU A 11 -2.80 3.27 -3.44
C LEU A 11 -3.93 3.94 -4.21
N ASP A 12 -4.29 3.36 -5.34
CA ASP A 12 -5.38 3.82 -6.18
C ASP A 12 -6.34 2.65 -6.41
N GLU A 13 -7.60 2.85 -6.03
CA GLU A 13 -8.66 1.86 -6.19
C GLU A 13 -9.47 2.19 -7.46
N SER A 14 -9.46 1.28 -8.43
CA SER A 14 -10.22 1.42 -9.67
C SER A 14 -11.26 0.33 -9.78
N THR A 15 -12.45 0.66 -10.24
CA THR A 15 -13.49 -0.32 -10.58
C THR A 15 -13.44 -0.58 -12.07
N ASP A 16 -13.28 -1.84 -12.48
CA ASP A 16 -13.40 -2.19 -13.90
C ASP A 16 -14.86 -2.20 -14.38
N LEU A 17 -15.04 -2.29 -15.70
CA LEU A 17 -16.36 -2.28 -16.35
C LEU A 17 -17.29 -3.42 -15.89
N PHE A 18 -16.75 -4.45 -15.23
CA PHE A 18 -17.46 -5.62 -14.74
C PHE A 18 -17.61 -5.60 -13.21
N ASP A 19 -17.48 -4.43 -12.59
CA ASP A 19 -17.65 -4.21 -11.15
C ASP A 19 -16.61 -4.96 -10.29
N THR A 20 -15.46 -5.31 -10.87
CA THR A 20 -14.33 -5.87 -10.12
C THR A 20 -13.38 -4.75 -9.73
N ALA A 21 -13.24 -4.53 -8.42
CA ALA A 21 -12.30 -3.57 -7.89
C ALA A 21 -10.85 -4.07 -8.05
N GLN A 22 -9.96 -3.17 -8.44
CA GLN A 22 -8.53 -3.38 -8.63
C GLN A 22 -7.78 -2.35 -7.79
N LEU A 23 -6.72 -2.81 -7.13
CA LEU A 23 -5.82 -1.97 -6.35
C LEU A 23 -4.51 -1.81 -7.10
N ALA A 24 -4.27 -0.61 -7.63
CA ALA A 24 -2.98 -0.22 -8.16
C ALA A 24 -2.10 0.28 -7.00
N ILE A 25 -0.90 -0.27 -6.90
CA ILE A 25 0.09 0.08 -5.88
C ILE A 25 1.30 0.65 -6.59
N PHE A 26 1.53 1.94 -6.44
CA PHE A 26 2.73 2.62 -6.90
C PHE A 26 3.73 2.70 -5.76
N ILE A 27 5.01 2.55 -6.09
CA ILE A 27 6.11 2.77 -5.16
C ILE A 27 6.95 3.94 -5.66
N ARG A 28 7.27 4.86 -4.75
CA ARG A 28 8.20 5.96 -4.98
C ARG A 28 9.28 5.88 -3.93
N GLY A 29 10.54 5.74 -4.33
CA GLY A 29 11.64 5.57 -3.38
C GLY A 29 12.96 6.15 -3.86
N ALA A 30 13.87 6.35 -2.92
CA ALA A 30 15.23 6.84 -3.17
C ALA A 30 16.25 5.74 -2.82
N ASN A 31 17.26 5.54 -3.67
CA ASN A 31 18.38 4.65 -3.39
C ASN A 31 19.54 5.38 -2.68
N LYS A 32 20.66 4.67 -2.42
CA LYS A 32 21.84 5.23 -1.74
C LYS A 32 22.52 6.35 -2.52
N GLU A 33 22.35 6.36 -3.83
CA GLU A 33 22.86 7.39 -4.75
C GLU A 33 21.91 8.58 -4.85
N PHE A 34 20.86 8.64 -3.99
CA PHE A 34 19.81 9.67 -4.00
C PHE A 34 19.02 9.74 -5.31
N ILE A 35 19.04 8.67 -6.10
CA ILE A 35 18.22 8.55 -7.30
C ILE A 35 16.81 8.18 -6.86
N VAL A 36 15.86 9.06 -7.19
CA VAL A 36 14.43 8.85 -6.94
C VAL A 36 13.81 8.16 -8.14
N THR A 37 13.11 7.05 -7.91
CA THR A 37 12.33 6.36 -8.92
C THR A 37 10.89 6.22 -8.47
N GLU A 38 9.97 6.20 -9.43
CA GLU A 38 8.55 5.92 -9.23
C GLU A 38 8.13 4.88 -10.26
N GLU A 39 7.46 3.83 -9.81
CA GLU A 39 7.02 2.73 -10.67
C GLU A 39 5.74 2.07 -10.13
N LEU A 40 5.00 1.42 -11.03
CA LEU A 40 3.90 0.54 -10.64
C LEU A 40 4.49 -0.74 -10.03
N LEU A 41 4.30 -0.92 -8.72
CA LEU A 41 4.80 -2.08 -7.99
C LEU A 41 3.92 -3.31 -8.24
N ALA A 42 2.60 -3.14 -8.16
CA ALA A 42 1.65 -4.23 -8.33
C ALA A 42 0.26 -3.71 -8.74
N LEU A 43 -0.49 -4.58 -9.41
CA LEU A 43 -1.93 -4.43 -9.65
C LEU A 43 -2.62 -5.68 -9.06
N GLN A 44 -3.42 -5.49 -8.01
CA GLN A 44 -4.10 -6.59 -7.30
C GLN A 44 -5.60 -6.56 -7.54
N LEU A 45 -6.21 -7.74 -7.66
CA LEU A 45 -7.67 -7.86 -7.75
C LEU A 45 -8.27 -7.94 -6.34
N LEU A 46 -9.19 -7.02 -6.01
CA LEU A 46 -9.96 -7.07 -4.77
C LEU A 46 -11.17 -7.98 -4.98
N LYS A 47 -10.97 -9.27 -4.71
CA LYS A 47 -12.01 -10.30 -4.89
C LYS A 47 -13.11 -10.12 -3.84
N ARG A 48 -14.16 -9.35 -4.19
CA ARG A 48 -15.52 -9.26 -3.60
C ARG A 48 -15.83 -8.03 -2.75
N THR A 49 -14.86 -7.43 -2.06
CA THR A 49 -15.13 -6.29 -1.17
C THR A 49 -14.03 -5.25 -1.24
N THR A 50 -14.44 -3.99 -1.05
CA THR A 50 -13.59 -2.81 -1.05
C THR A 50 -13.41 -2.31 0.39
N ARG A 51 -13.24 -3.21 1.36
CA ARG A 51 -13.04 -2.81 2.77
C ARG A 51 -11.56 -2.51 2.98
N GLY A 52 -11.23 -1.58 3.87
CA GLY A 52 -9.84 -1.25 4.19
C GLY A 52 -9.00 -2.47 4.64
N GLU A 53 -9.65 -3.47 5.25
CA GLU A 53 -9.03 -4.76 5.61
C GLU A 53 -8.53 -5.54 4.39
N ASP A 54 -9.31 -5.56 3.30
CA ASP A 54 -8.95 -6.27 2.06
C ASP A 54 -7.75 -5.60 1.40
N THR A 55 -7.79 -4.26 1.29
CA THR A 55 -6.67 -3.45 0.81
C THR A 55 -5.41 -3.71 1.64
N PHE A 56 -5.51 -3.70 2.97
CA PHE A 56 -4.37 -3.93 3.84
C PHE A 56 -3.75 -5.32 3.63
N ASN A 57 -4.59 -6.36 3.54
CA ASN A 57 -4.13 -7.72 3.27
C ASN A 57 -3.39 -7.83 1.93
N GLU A 58 -3.87 -7.17 0.88
CA GLU A 58 -3.19 -7.17 -0.43
C GLU A 58 -1.85 -6.42 -0.38
N VAL A 59 -1.78 -5.27 0.32
CA VAL A 59 -0.51 -4.56 0.53
C VAL A 59 0.48 -5.44 1.29
N GLN A 60 0.04 -6.18 2.32
CA GLN A 60 0.91 -7.11 3.05
C GLN A 60 1.47 -8.23 2.19
N LYS A 61 0.65 -8.80 1.30
CA LYS A 61 1.10 -9.81 0.34
C LYS A 61 2.15 -9.22 -0.59
N VAL A 62 1.89 -8.05 -1.16
CA VAL A 62 2.83 -7.36 -2.06
C VAL A 62 4.16 -7.07 -1.37
N PHE A 63 4.15 -6.53 -0.15
CA PHE A 63 5.38 -6.30 0.61
C PHE A 63 6.17 -7.59 0.84
N SER A 64 5.49 -8.67 1.18
CA SER A 64 6.10 -9.99 1.40
C SER A 64 6.69 -10.56 0.11
N SER A 65 5.95 -10.49 -1.00
CA SER A 65 6.37 -11.00 -2.31
C SER A 65 7.60 -10.28 -2.87
N PHE A 66 7.71 -8.98 -2.61
CA PHE A 66 8.82 -8.16 -3.08
C PHE A 66 9.95 -7.97 -2.05
N GLY A 67 9.81 -8.56 -0.85
CA GLY A 67 10.79 -8.41 0.23
C GLY A 67 10.96 -6.96 0.70
N LEU A 68 9.88 -6.17 0.65
CA LEU A 68 9.91 -4.77 1.06
C LEU A 68 9.87 -4.64 2.58
N PRO A 69 10.89 -4.02 3.20
CA PRO A 69 10.91 -3.83 4.64
C PRO A 69 9.97 -2.69 5.05
N TRP A 70 9.03 -2.98 5.94
CA TRP A 70 8.12 -1.98 6.52
C TRP A 70 8.85 -0.85 7.25
N SER A 71 10.04 -1.12 7.80
CA SER A 71 10.87 -0.12 8.47
C SER A 71 11.37 1.00 7.55
N LYS A 72 11.36 0.78 6.22
CA LYS A 72 11.75 1.79 5.22
C LYS A 72 10.55 2.51 4.58
N LEU A 73 9.33 2.10 4.92
CA LEU A 73 8.11 2.77 4.47
C LEU A 73 7.90 4.06 5.26
N VAL A 74 8.02 5.21 4.59
CA VAL A 74 7.91 6.54 5.23
C VAL A 74 6.57 7.24 4.99
N GLY A 75 5.73 6.73 4.07
CA GLY A 75 4.43 7.32 3.81
C GLY A 75 3.53 6.45 2.94
N VAL A 76 2.22 6.63 3.12
CA VAL A 76 1.19 6.03 2.28
C VAL A 76 0.25 7.13 1.79
N SER A 77 0.00 7.18 0.49
CA SER A 77 -0.98 8.06 -0.14
C SER A 77 -2.17 7.24 -0.64
N THR A 78 -3.37 7.79 -0.51
CA THR A 78 -4.62 7.19 -1.01
C THR A 78 -5.44 8.27 -1.71
N ASP A 79 -6.35 7.88 -2.58
CA ASP A 79 -7.33 8.74 -3.27
C ASP A 79 -8.40 9.35 -2.32
N GLY A 80 -8.44 8.92 -1.06
CA GLY A 80 -9.33 9.46 -0.05
C GLY A 80 -10.74 8.85 -0.03
N VAL A 81 -10.99 7.75 -0.76
CA VAL A 81 -12.32 7.12 -0.72
C VAL A 81 -12.63 6.56 0.68
N PRO A 82 -13.92 6.40 1.06
CA PRO A 82 -14.28 5.96 2.41
C PRO A 82 -13.68 4.62 2.84
N SER A 83 -13.43 3.70 1.91
CA SER A 83 -12.71 2.44 2.14
C SER A 83 -11.26 2.63 2.59
N MET A 84 -10.66 3.76 2.23
CA MET A 84 -9.28 4.12 2.55
C MET A 84 -9.17 4.95 3.84
N VAL A 85 -10.02 5.97 4.00
CA VAL A 85 -9.90 6.97 5.09
C VAL A 85 -10.94 6.83 6.21
N GLY A 86 -11.83 5.83 6.15
CA GLY A 86 -12.86 5.62 7.16
C GLY A 86 -12.30 5.40 8.57
N LEU A 87 -12.85 6.11 9.56
CA LEU A 87 -12.34 6.19 10.93
C LEU A 87 -12.19 4.84 11.68
N HIS A 88 -12.93 3.81 11.30
CA HIS A 88 -12.93 2.51 12.02
C HIS A 88 -12.61 1.30 11.15
N LYS A 89 -12.72 1.47 9.83
CA LYS A 89 -12.63 0.37 8.85
C LYS A 89 -11.85 0.78 7.60
N GLY A 90 -11.31 1.99 7.59
CA GLY A 90 -10.47 2.49 6.51
C GLY A 90 -9.09 1.87 6.56
N PHE A 91 -8.49 1.70 5.39
CA PHE A 91 -7.11 1.22 5.25
C PHE A 91 -6.13 2.00 6.13
N ILE A 92 -6.21 3.34 6.16
CA ILE A 92 -5.26 4.20 6.90
C ILE A 92 -5.31 3.93 8.40
N GLU A 93 -6.50 3.81 8.99
CA GLU A 93 -6.65 3.50 10.42
C GLU A 93 -6.07 2.13 10.76
N ILE A 94 -6.36 1.13 9.92
CA ILE A 94 -5.85 -0.25 10.08
C ILE A 94 -4.33 -0.25 9.96
N PHE A 95 -3.79 0.49 9.00
CA PHE A 95 -2.36 0.63 8.77
C PHE A 95 -1.65 1.26 9.98
N GLU A 96 -2.15 2.40 10.50
CA GLU A 96 -1.54 3.06 11.66
C GLU A 96 -1.62 2.24 12.94
N THR A 97 -2.76 1.56 13.16
CA THR A 97 -2.92 0.62 14.29
C THR A 97 -1.94 -0.55 14.18
N SER A 98 -1.72 -1.06 12.96
CA SER A 98 -0.80 -2.18 12.72
C SER A 98 0.66 -1.76 12.81
N LYS A 99 1.01 -0.57 12.32
CA LYS A 99 2.36 0.02 12.39
C LYS A 99 2.85 0.12 13.83
N SER A 100 1.98 0.52 14.75
CA SER A 100 2.27 0.57 16.19
C SER A 100 2.66 -0.79 16.77
N LYS A 101 2.11 -1.89 16.23
CA LYS A 101 2.44 -3.27 16.65
C LYS A 101 3.72 -3.77 15.98
N MET A 102 3.99 -3.35 14.75
CA MET A 102 5.17 -3.76 13.97
C MET A 102 6.47 -3.08 14.42
N GLN A 103 6.39 -1.94 15.13
CA GLN A 103 7.56 -1.31 15.77
C GLN A 103 7.96 -1.95 17.11
N LEU A 104 7.13 -2.86 17.64
CA LEU A 104 7.36 -3.54 18.92
C LEU A 104 7.89 -4.98 18.78
N SER A 105 8.15 -5.44 17.55
CA SER A 105 8.68 -6.78 17.21
C SER A 105 10.02 -6.70 16.51
#